data_AF-A0A5R2MZT0-F1
#
_entry.id   AF-A0A5R2MZT0-F1
#
_cell.length_a   1.000
_cell.length_b   1.000
_cell.length_c   1.000
_cell.angle_alpha   90.00
_cell.angle_beta   90.00
_cell.angle_gamma   90.00
#
_symmetry.space_group_name_H-M   'P 1'
#
loop_
_entity.id
_entity.type
_entity.pdbx_description
1 polymer ?
#
loop_
_entity_poly.entity_id
_entity_poly.type
_entity_poly.pdbx_seq_one_letter_code
_entity_poly.pdbx_strand_id
1 'polypeptide(L)' 'MPSEYSFLDVAVLDAVRQRFAAGDAIAILSVDLEQVIWANGPGAAMFGYPDIEAIIGASTRLPLIARRQ' A
#
# COMPACT_ATOMS: atom_id res chain seq x y z
N MET A 1 15.10 -10.62 9.51
CA MET A 1 13.80 -9.95 9.35
C MET A 1 14.06 -8.70 8.55
N PRO A 2 13.40 -8.46 7.41
CA PRO A 2 13.38 -7.09 6.89
C PRO A 2 12.80 -6.23 8.01
N SER A 3 13.46 -5.13 8.36
CA SER A 3 12.94 -4.18 9.32
C SER A 3 11.54 -3.75 8.85
N GLU A 4 10.50 -4.12 9.60
CA GLU A 4 9.15 -3.62 9.36
C GLU A 4 9.19 -2.10 9.57
N TYR A 5 9.04 -1.36 8.48
CA TYR A 5 8.92 0.09 8.53
C TYR A 5 7.56 0.43 9.15
N SER A 6 7.54 1.39 10.08
CA SER A 6 6.29 1.94 10.59
C SER A 6 5.51 2.61 9.47
N PHE A 7 4.19 2.71 9.62
CA PHE A 7 3.36 3.50 8.72
C PHE A 7 3.92 4.93 8.53
N LEU A 8 4.37 5.56 9.61
CA LEU A 8 4.91 6.91 9.58
C LEU A 8 6.23 7.00 8.84
N ASP A 9 7.08 5.97 8.91
CA ASP A 9 8.37 5.94 8.21
C ASP A 9 8.19 6.04 6.70
N VAL A 10 7.12 5.43 6.18
CA VAL A 10 6.79 5.46 4.75
C VAL A 10 6.04 6.75 4.38
N ALA A 11 5.11 7.21 5.22
CA ALA A 11 4.27 8.38 4.93
C ALA A 11 5.08 9.68 4.79
N VAL A 12 6.25 9.77 5.43
CA VAL A 12 7.13 10.95 5.37
C VAL A 12 8.09 10.96 4.18
N LEU A 13 8.25 9.84 3.46
CA LEU A 13 9.10 9.76 2.28
C LEU A 13 8.61 10.77 1.23
N ASP A 14 9.51 11.56 0.64
CA ASP A 14 9.14 12.62 -0.30
C ASP A 14 8.25 12.10 -1.46
N ALA A 15 8.54 10.89 -1.96
CA ALA A 15 7.79 10.25 -3.03
C ALA A 15 6.33 9.91 -2.65
N VAL A 16 6.03 9.75 -1.35
CA VAL A 16 4.70 9.43 -0.82
C VAL A 16 4.02 10.69 -0.28
N ARG A 17 4.75 11.53 0.44
CA ARG A 17 4.23 12.63 1.26
C ARG A 17 3.35 13.60 0.49
N GLN A 18 3.76 14.01 -0.71
CA GLN A 18 3.00 15.00 -1.49
C GLN A 18 1.62 14.47 -1.90
N ARG A 19 1.57 13.22 -2.38
CA ARG A 19 0.35 12.56 -2.83
C ARG A 19 -0.54 12.19 -1.65
N PHE A 20 0.08 11.76 -0.55
CA PHE A 20 -0.60 11.47 0.70
C PHE A 20 -1.32 12.72 1.25
N ALA A 21 -0.63 13.88 1.26
CA ALA A 21 -1.22 15.15 1.68
C ALA A 21 -2.32 15.66 0.72
N ALA A 22 -2.28 15.27 -0.55
CA ALA A 22 -3.33 15.57 -1.52
C ALA A 22 -4.58 14.67 -1.35
N GLY A 23 -4.51 13.62 -0.52
CA GLY A 23 -5.60 12.66 -0.33
C GLY A 23 -5.67 11.59 -1.43
N ASP A 24 -4.65 11.46 -2.27
CA ASP A 24 -4.59 10.43 -3.30
C ASP A 24 -4.59 9.03 -2.67
N ALA A 25 -5.18 8.04 -3.36
CA ALA A 25 -5.05 6.64 -2.98
C ALA A 25 -3.65 6.12 -3.32
N ILE A 26 -2.96 5.57 -2.31
CA ILE A 26 -1.58 5.10 -2.45
C ILE A 26 -1.44 3.74 -1.78
N ALA A 27 -0.81 2.80 -2.48
CA ALA A 27 -0.35 1.54 -1.93
C ALA A 27 1.06 1.23 -2.46
N ILE A 28 1.89 0.65 -1.60
CA ILE A 28 3.19 0.07 -1.95
C ILE A 28 3.02 -1.44 -1.91
N LEU A 29 3.37 -2.10 -3.00
CA LEU A 29 3.20 -3.53 -3.17
C LEU A 29 4.56 -4.23 -3.18
N SER A 30 4.57 -5.52 -2.88
CA SER A 30 5.72 -6.37 -3.18
C SER A 30 6.03 -6.37 -4.67
N VAL A 31 7.28 -6.68 -5.04
CA VAL A 31 7.74 -6.65 -6.44
C VAL A 31 6.95 -7.64 -7.31
N ASP A 32 6.51 -8.76 -6.75
CA ASP A 32 5.64 -9.74 -7.41
C ASP A 32 4.15 -9.32 -7.44
N LEU A 33 3.83 -8.16 -6.87
CA LEU A 33 2.49 -7.59 -6.75
C LEU A 33 1.49 -8.46 -5.99
N GLU A 34 1.97 -9.40 -5.17
CA GLU A 34 1.09 -10.33 -4.44
C GLU A 34 0.66 -9.81 -3.08
N GLN A 35 1.48 -8.99 -2.44
CA GLN A 35 1.24 -8.45 -1.10
C GLN A 35 1.25 -6.92 -1.07
N VAL A 36 0.44 -6.35 -0.17
CA VAL A 36 0.49 -4.94 0.18
C VAL A 36 1.49 -4.74 1.31
N ILE A 37 2.56 -3.99 1.06
CA ILE A 37 3.56 -3.64 2.06
C ILE A 37 3.09 -2.45 2.90
N TRP A 38 2.41 -1.49 2.26
CA TRP A 38 1.90 -0.28 2.89
C TRP A 38 0.71 0.27 2.09
N ALA A 39 -0.28 0.86 2.74
CA ALA A 39 -1.32 1.63 2.06
C ALA A 39 -1.91 2.69 3.00
N ASN A 40 -2.34 3.83 2.47
CA ASN A 40 -3.18 4.77 3.22
C ASN A 40 -4.66 4.33 3.21
N GLY A 41 -5.51 5.02 3.96
CA GLY A 41 -6.95 4.70 4.04
C GLY A 41 -7.64 4.60 2.67
N PRO A 42 -7.53 5.61 1.78
CA PRO A 42 -8.07 5.53 0.42
C PRO A 42 -7.47 4.39 -0.42
N GLY A 43 -6.17 4.10 -0.28
CA GLY A 43 -5.53 2.94 -0.89
C GLY A 43 -6.12 1.62 -0.39
N ALA A 44 -6.37 1.49 0.91
CA ALA A 44 -7.01 0.33 1.50
C ALA A 44 -8.41 0.08 0.91
N ALA A 45 -9.20 1.15 0.80
CA ALA A 45 -10.54 1.12 0.22
C ALA A 45 -10.54 0.67 -1.25
N MET A 46 -9.55 1.10 -2.06
CA MET A 46 -9.41 0.65 -3.46
C MET A 46 -9.23 -0.86 -3.59
N PHE A 47 -8.57 -1.48 -2.62
CA PHE A 47 -8.39 -2.93 -2.57
C PHE A 47 -9.55 -3.64 -1.86
N GLY A 48 -10.56 -2.93 -1.37
CA GLY A 48 -11.71 -3.49 -0.64
C GLY A 48 -11.41 -3.90 0.80
N TYR A 49 -10.47 -3.22 1.45
CA TYR A 49 -10.17 -3.38 2.89
C TYR A 49 -10.74 -2.18 3.68
N PRO A 50 -11.20 -2.39 4.93
CA PRO A 50 -11.89 -1.36 5.70
C PRO A 50 -10.96 -0.26 6.25
N ASP A 51 -9.68 -0.58 6.49
CA ASP A 51 -8.72 0.32 7.11
C ASP A 51 -7.27 -0.11 6.80
N ILE A 52 -6.31 0.69 7.28
CA ILE A 52 -4.88 0.46 7.06
C ILE A 52 -4.34 -0.77 7.80
N GLU A 53 -4.93 -1.12 8.95
CA GLU A 53 -4.47 -2.25 9.77
C GLU A 53 -4.85 -3.57 9.11
N ALA A 54 -6.01 -3.62 8.46
CA ALA A 54 -6.53 -4.81 7.78
C ALA A 54 -5.82 -5.14 6.46
N ILE A 55 -5.16 -4.17 5.81
CA ILE A 55 -4.53 -4.38 4.49
C ILE A 55 -3.02 -4.60 4.56
N ILE A 56 -2.31 -4.05 5.55
CA ILE A 56 -0.85 -4.19 5.62
C ILE A 56 -0.49 -5.69 5.78
N GLY A 57 0.34 -6.21 4.87
CA GLY A 57 0.70 -7.63 4.79
C GLY A 57 -0.36 -8.51 4.10
N ALA A 58 -1.52 -7.98 3.74
CA ALA A 58 -2.57 -8.72 3.06
C ALA A 58 -2.27 -8.91 1.57
N SER A 59 -2.97 -9.87 0.95
CA SER A 59 -2.88 -10.05 -0.50
C SER A 59 -3.48 -8.86 -1.26
N THR A 60 -2.85 -8.46 -2.36
CA THR A 60 -3.38 -7.40 -3.25
C THR A 60 -4.68 -7.79 -3.95
N ARG A 61 -5.04 -9.07 -3.99
CA ARG A 61 -6.21 -9.59 -4.75
C ARG A 61 -6.21 -9.17 -6.23
N LEU A 62 -5.09 -8.70 -6.77
CA LEU A 62 -4.99 -8.29 -8.17
C LEU A 62 -5.16 -9.50 -9.08
N PRO A 63 -5.94 -9.39 -10.18
CA PRO A 63 -6.02 -10.45 -11.17
C PRO A 63 -4.67 -10.65 -11.85
N LEU A 64 -4.40 -11.87 -12.33
CA LEU A 64 -3.10 -12.22 -12.93
C LEU A 64 -2.69 -11.27 -14.06
N ILE A 65 -3.65 -10.75 -14.82
CA ILE A 65 -3.38 -9.78 -15.89
C ILE A 65 -2.80 -8.46 -15.37
N ALA A 66 -3.21 -8.02 -14.17
CA ALA A 66 -2.68 -6.81 -13.54
C ALA A 66 -1.30 -7.03 -12.89
N ARG A 67 -0.85 -8.29 -12.75
CA ARG A 67 0.47 -8.63 -12.21
C ARG A 67 1.57 -8.71 -13.27
N ARG A 68 1.24 -8.46 -14.54
CA ARG A 68 2.19 -8.44 -15.65
C ARG A 68 2.66 -6.99 -15.84
N GLN A 69 3.76 -6.62 -15.18
CA GLN A 69 4.45 -5.34 -15.35
C GLN A 69 5.61 -5.45 -16.31
#